data_AF-A0A9E5SWA0-F1
#
_entry.id   AF-A0A9E5SWA0-F1
#
_cell.length_a   1.000
_cell.length_b   1.000
_cell.length_c   1.000
_cell.angle_alpha   90.00
_cell.angle_beta   90.00
_cell.angle_gamma   90.00
#
_symmetry.space_group_name_H-M   'P 1'
#
loop_
_entity.id
_entity.type
_entity.pdbx_description
1 polymer ?
#
loop_
_entity_poly.entity_id
_entity_poly.type
_entity_poly.pdbx_seq_one_letter_code
_entity_poly.pdbx_strand_id
1 'polypeptide(L)'
;MGIIEKEAKDDVLDQKEAAKENANSNGTKYSTEWEAILESNGVETEEELEQKFIYEKEKEQLEDWYYEQNADTLRSEYLGIAPDGEKVEKQEEYNGKIISRLPYHLRHILVSIDGSNPNFNRETISVEQASNLYNVVSKLKDGSLTFGAIAASNSSDGSASSYGDVGIVTNKANSDGSLTMANEFQLGVYAYDAIMTKVTKNPTISEGLGITGSYTSIKEQTTKEVGEAYEEIAGLAKVPYEAFEALYDLREKETVDGQVLYDGDSMIYPRNILWNKYLNRRSVFIITNNERSFSVAPDRDDPVDLVGPENSALLMADSTQKKTGFRKVEDIPSLQGTQLESDSPTLGVLTDEEGRVIVGVRSQYGIHFMVIQKSIYEFVDTSVAGNEDKVSLEEYYTTSVPSDSSYPKDSNDNPKATYVNFLNTDKAGYNARANEVKEAIKGFDSTYDYRLYEFLYEENKADLQFAKDLDTKIIEYLEKQRENNYVSQTLGMNRAWEKYLELLEAQKDARYNVDRMVPEGCIIAFTDGDTSEYDKGGECYYGNK
;
A
#
# COMPACT_ATOMS: atom_id res chain seq x y z
N MET A 1 -15.76 -10.15 45.03
CA MET A 1 -15.94 -10.41 43.59
C MET A 1 -14.95 -9.49 42.91
N GLY A 2 -13.98 -10.06 42.20
CA GLY A 2 -13.01 -9.28 41.41
C GLY A 2 -13.74 -8.46 40.34
N ILE A 3 -13.10 -7.41 39.81
CA ILE A 3 -13.69 -6.59 38.73
C ILE A 3 -14.02 -7.47 37.52
N ILE A 4 -13.13 -8.40 37.16
CA ILE A 4 -13.30 -9.36 36.06
C ILE A 4 -14.54 -10.25 36.25
N GLU A 5 -14.69 -10.88 37.42
CA GLU A 5 -15.84 -11.76 37.72
C GLU A 5 -17.18 -11.02 37.59
N LYS A 6 -17.18 -9.72 37.88
CA LYS A 6 -18.38 -8.89 37.74
C LYS A 6 -18.66 -8.61 36.26
N GLU A 7 -17.66 -8.18 35.51
CA GLU A 7 -17.80 -7.89 34.07
C GLU A 7 -18.22 -9.13 33.28
N ALA A 8 -17.65 -10.31 33.59
CA ALA A 8 -18.03 -11.55 32.93
C ALA A 8 -19.50 -11.92 33.18
N LYS A 9 -20.02 -11.64 34.38
CA LYS A 9 -21.45 -11.83 34.68
C LYS A 9 -22.34 -10.85 33.92
N ASP A 10 -21.90 -9.61 33.80
CA ASP A 10 -22.61 -8.61 33.01
C ASP A 10 -22.67 -9.07 31.53
N ASP A 11 -21.59 -9.61 30.97
CA ASP A 11 -21.58 -10.18 29.61
C ASP A 11 -22.53 -11.39 29.46
N VAL A 12 -22.61 -12.29 30.45
CA VAL A 12 -23.61 -13.38 30.45
C VAL A 12 -25.04 -12.83 30.46
N LEU A 13 -25.29 -11.77 31.24
CA LEU A 13 -26.61 -11.13 31.28
C LEU A 13 -26.98 -10.51 29.92
N ASP A 14 -26.02 -9.88 29.24
CA ASP A 14 -26.21 -9.32 27.91
C ASP A 14 -26.54 -10.42 26.88
N GLN A 15 -25.85 -11.56 26.93
CA GLN A 15 -26.17 -12.71 26.07
C GLN A 15 -27.56 -13.27 26.36
N LYS A 16 -27.99 -13.31 27.62
CA LYS A 16 -29.35 -13.73 27.99
C LYS A 16 -30.40 -12.76 27.47
N GLU A 17 -30.10 -11.47 27.44
CA GLU A 17 -31.02 -10.48 26.86
C GLU A 17 -31.09 -10.64 25.34
N ALA A 18 -29.95 -10.83 24.67
CA ALA A 18 -29.90 -11.15 23.24
C ALA A 18 -30.73 -12.40 22.89
N ALA A 19 -30.66 -13.47 23.69
CA ALA A 19 -31.50 -14.65 23.49
C ALA A 19 -33.01 -14.36 23.62
N LYS A 20 -33.42 -13.48 24.54
CA LYS A 20 -34.83 -13.07 24.65
C LYS A 20 -35.28 -12.25 23.45
N GLU A 21 -34.44 -11.31 23.01
CA GLU A 21 -34.71 -10.48 21.83
C GLU A 21 -34.82 -11.32 20.56
N ASN A 22 -33.90 -12.26 20.36
CA ASN A 22 -33.94 -13.20 19.25
C ASN A 22 -35.18 -14.11 19.31
N ALA A 23 -35.55 -14.60 20.49
CA ALA A 23 -36.72 -15.45 20.64
C ALA A 23 -38.02 -14.71 20.25
N ASN A 24 -38.13 -13.45 20.68
CA ASN A 24 -39.25 -12.60 20.32
C ASN A 24 -39.27 -12.29 18.81
N SER A 25 -38.12 -12.02 18.22
CA SER A 25 -37.98 -11.65 16.81
C SER A 25 -38.24 -12.82 15.86
N ASN A 26 -37.74 -14.01 16.21
CA ASN A 26 -37.81 -15.22 15.39
C ASN A 26 -39.08 -16.05 15.65
N GLY A 27 -39.85 -15.73 16.69
CA GLY A 27 -41.01 -16.52 17.10
C GLY A 27 -40.63 -17.89 17.68
N THR A 28 -39.42 -18.01 18.24
CA THR A 28 -38.86 -19.21 18.84
C THR A 28 -38.95 -19.14 20.37
N LYS A 29 -38.41 -20.14 21.08
CA LYS A 29 -38.34 -20.13 22.55
C LYS A 29 -36.99 -19.59 23.00
N TYR A 30 -36.98 -18.85 24.11
CA TYR A 30 -35.76 -18.43 24.79
C TYR A 30 -34.76 -19.59 24.97
N SER A 31 -35.24 -20.77 25.39
CA SER A 31 -34.36 -21.94 25.59
C SER A 31 -33.63 -22.36 24.31
N THR A 32 -34.28 -22.25 23.15
CA THR A 32 -33.70 -22.60 21.85
C THR A 32 -32.64 -21.59 21.43
N GLU A 33 -32.91 -20.29 21.60
CA GLU A 33 -31.92 -19.24 21.28
C GLU A 33 -30.76 -19.24 22.27
N TRP A 34 -31.03 -19.55 23.55
CA TRP A 34 -30.00 -19.68 24.58
C TRP A 34 -29.08 -20.89 24.33
N GLU A 35 -29.64 -22.06 24.00
CA GLU A 35 -28.86 -23.23 23.56
C GLU A 35 -28.00 -22.91 22.35
N ALA A 36 -28.52 -22.16 21.37
CA ALA A 36 -27.75 -21.74 20.20
C ALA A 36 -26.58 -20.79 20.56
N ILE A 37 -26.78 -19.87 21.51
CA ILE A 37 -25.69 -19.01 22.01
C ILE A 37 -24.62 -19.85 22.70
N LEU A 38 -25.00 -20.77 23.59
CA LEU A 38 -24.06 -21.66 24.27
C LEU A 38 -23.26 -22.51 23.26
N GLU A 39 -23.96 -23.11 22.29
CA GLU A 39 -23.33 -23.90 21.22
C GLU A 39 -22.37 -23.06 20.36
N SER A 40 -22.77 -21.84 19.98
CA SER A 40 -21.91 -20.91 19.23
C SER A 40 -20.65 -20.50 19.99
N ASN A 41 -20.72 -20.54 21.33
CA ASN A 41 -19.61 -20.27 22.22
C ASN A 41 -18.79 -21.53 22.55
N GLY A 42 -19.23 -22.72 22.14
CA GLY A 42 -18.56 -23.99 22.40
C GLY A 42 -18.68 -24.46 23.85
N VAL A 43 -19.74 -24.05 24.56
CA VAL A 43 -20.00 -24.41 25.96
C VAL A 43 -21.37 -25.07 26.09
N GLU A 44 -21.58 -25.87 27.14
CA GLU A 44 -22.84 -26.59 27.39
C GLU A 44 -23.70 -25.91 28.46
N THR A 45 -23.09 -25.09 29.33
CA THR A 45 -23.78 -24.46 30.46
C THR A 45 -23.51 -22.97 30.58
N GLU A 46 -24.42 -22.28 31.29
CA GLU A 46 -24.22 -20.87 31.67
C GLU A 46 -22.96 -20.67 32.53
N GLU A 47 -22.67 -21.61 33.42
CA GLU A 47 -21.48 -21.54 34.27
C GLU A 47 -20.20 -21.67 33.45
N GLU A 48 -20.18 -22.56 32.45
CA GLU A 48 -19.07 -22.64 31.49
C GLU A 48 -18.95 -21.38 30.62
N LEU A 49 -20.06 -20.74 30.25
CA LEU A 49 -20.03 -19.45 29.54
C LEU A 49 -19.44 -18.34 30.42
N GLU A 50 -19.84 -18.28 31.70
CA GLU A 50 -19.27 -17.32 32.65
C GLU A 50 -17.76 -17.56 32.81
N GLN A 51 -17.32 -18.81 32.97
CA GLN A 51 -15.90 -19.15 33.06
C GLN A 51 -15.13 -18.80 31.78
N LYS A 52 -15.74 -18.99 30.61
CA LYS A 52 -15.15 -18.57 29.33
C LYS A 52 -14.93 -17.05 29.29
N PHE A 53 -15.93 -16.25 29.69
CA PHE A 53 -15.77 -14.78 29.73
C PHE A 53 -14.78 -14.32 30.79
N ILE A 54 -14.69 -14.99 31.95
CA ILE A 54 -13.62 -14.73 32.93
C ILE A 54 -12.26 -14.98 32.27
N TYR A 55 -12.07 -16.14 31.63
CA TYR A 55 -10.83 -16.48 30.95
C TYR A 55 -10.45 -15.47 29.86
N GLU A 56 -11.40 -15.05 29.02
CA GLU A 56 -11.17 -14.08 27.95
C GLU A 56 -10.72 -12.72 28.50
N LYS A 57 -11.32 -12.25 29.60
CA LYS A 57 -10.92 -11.00 30.28
C LYS A 57 -9.58 -11.11 31.01
N GLU A 58 -9.31 -12.24 31.65
CA GLU A 58 -7.99 -12.50 32.24
C GLU A 58 -6.89 -12.54 31.17
N LYS A 59 -7.18 -13.11 30.00
CA LYS A 59 -6.28 -13.09 28.85
C LYS A 59 -6.03 -11.67 28.37
N GLU A 60 -7.07 -10.86 28.17
CA GLU A 60 -6.94 -9.45 27.74
C GLU A 60 -6.09 -8.63 28.73
N GLN A 61 -6.34 -8.79 30.04
CA GLN A 61 -5.55 -8.11 31.07
C GLN A 61 -4.07 -8.55 31.06
N LEU A 62 -3.81 -9.84 30.86
CA LEU A 62 -2.45 -10.37 30.76
C LEU A 62 -1.73 -9.83 29.52
N GLU A 63 -2.39 -9.78 28.37
CA GLU A 63 -1.84 -9.20 27.14
C GLU A 63 -1.43 -7.75 27.36
N ASP A 64 -2.27 -6.95 28.02
CA ASP A 64 -1.97 -5.56 28.33
C ASP A 64 -0.79 -5.42 29.29
N TRP A 65 -0.72 -6.25 30.34
CA TRP A 65 0.43 -6.24 31.26
C TRP A 65 1.73 -6.63 30.56
N TYR A 66 1.70 -7.69 29.75
CA TYR A 66 2.88 -8.11 29.00
C TYR A 66 3.33 -7.03 28.01
N TYR A 67 2.37 -6.41 27.30
CA TYR A 67 2.66 -5.29 26.41
C TYR A 67 3.29 -4.12 27.18
N GLU A 68 2.70 -3.67 28.28
CA GLU A 68 3.23 -2.54 29.07
C GLU A 68 4.64 -2.80 29.59
N GLN A 69 4.96 -4.05 29.97
CA GLN A 69 6.30 -4.43 30.43
C GLN A 69 7.33 -4.53 29.29
N ASN A 70 6.88 -4.76 28.05
CA ASN A 70 7.74 -5.05 26.90
C ASN A 70 7.56 -4.09 25.72
N ALA A 71 6.89 -2.94 25.92
CA ALA A 71 6.43 -2.07 24.85
C ALA A 71 7.56 -1.60 23.92
N ASP A 72 8.69 -1.20 24.50
CA ASP A 72 9.86 -0.74 23.73
C ASP A 72 10.44 -1.87 22.87
N THR A 73 10.66 -3.05 23.46
CA THR A 73 11.15 -4.24 22.74
C THR A 73 10.22 -4.62 21.61
N LEU A 74 8.91 -4.75 21.88
CA LEU A 74 7.92 -5.13 20.89
C LEU A 74 7.86 -4.10 19.75
N ARG A 75 7.98 -2.81 20.06
CA ARG A 75 8.01 -1.73 19.05
C ARG A 75 9.27 -1.82 18.19
N SER A 76 10.45 -2.01 18.79
CA SER A 76 11.69 -2.14 18.01
C SER A 76 11.66 -3.39 17.13
N GLU A 77 11.14 -4.52 17.61
CA GLU A 77 10.95 -5.74 16.79
C GLU A 77 9.94 -5.54 15.66
N TYR A 78 8.83 -4.86 15.94
CA TYR A 78 7.84 -4.48 14.94
C TYR A 78 8.44 -3.66 13.80
N LEU A 79 9.27 -2.66 14.15
CA LEU A 79 9.95 -1.81 13.17
C LEU A 79 11.09 -2.56 12.46
N GLY A 80 11.83 -3.42 13.16
CA GLY A 80 12.95 -4.20 12.63
C GLY A 80 14.24 -3.41 12.37
N ILE A 81 14.20 -2.08 12.51
CA ILE A 81 15.29 -1.15 12.22
C ILE A 81 15.35 -0.12 13.34
N ALA A 82 16.55 0.11 13.87
CA ALA A 82 16.82 1.10 14.89
C ALA A 82 16.93 2.52 14.29
N PRO A 83 16.86 3.59 15.11
CA PRO A 83 16.93 4.97 14.63
C PRO A 83 18.18 5.32 13.81
N ASP A 84 19.31 4.64 14.07
CA ASP A 84 20.58 4.78 13.34
C ASP A 84 20.62 3.99 12.01
N GLY A 85 19.56 3.22 11.71
CA GLY A 85 19.47 2.37 10.54
C GLY A 85 20.04 0.97 10.75
N GLU A 86 20.56 0.64 11.93
CA GLU A 86 21.03 -0.72 12.21
C GLU A 86 19.86 -1.69 12.35
N LYS A 87 20.13 -2.96 12.06
CA LYS A 87 19.15 -4.03 12.23
C LYS A 87 18.83 -4.22 13.71
N VAL A 88 17.55 -4.33 14.05
CA VAL A 88 17.14 -4.80 15.38
C VAL A 88 17.47 -6.29 15.47
N GLU A 89 18.38 -6.64 16.39
CA GLU A 89 18.79 -8.01 16.61
C GLU A 89 17.61 -8.84 17.09
N LYS A 90 17.45 -10.01 16.48
CA LYS A 90 16.34 -10.90 16.79
C LYS A 90 16.65 -11.62 18.10
N GLN A 91 15.68 -11.64 19.00
CA GLN A 91 15.84 -12.24 20.32
C GLN A 91 16.26 -13.73 20.23
N GLU A 92 17.36 -14.06 20.93
CA GLU A 92 17.99 -15.39 20.92
C GLU A 92 17.05 -16.48 21.45
N GLU A 93 16.23 -16.15 22.45
CA GLU A 93 15.23 -17.05 23.04
C GLU A 93 14.16 -17.53 22.04
N TYR A 94 13.99 -16.82 20.91
CA TYR A 94 13.08 -17.22 19.83
C TYR A 94 13.81 -17.80 18.63
N ASN A 95 15.09 -18.18 18.77
CA ASN A 95 15.95 -18.68 17.70
C ASN A 95 16.00 -17.72 16.49
N GLY A 96 15.81 -16.42 16.72
CA GLY A 96 15.74 -15.42 15.65
C GLY A 96 14.53 -15.53 14.71
N LYS A 97 13.47 -16.25 15.10
CA LYS A 97 12.30 -16.53 14.25
C LYS A 97 11.16 -15.49 14.36
N ILE A 98 11.51 -14.26 14.72
CA ILE A 98 10.59 -13.12 14.73
C ILE A 98 10.77 -12.35 13.42
N ILE A 99 9.66 -11.98 12.77
CA ILE A 99 9.66 -11.19 11.54
C ILE A 99 9.14 -9.80 11.84
N SER A 100 9.96 -8.78 11.59
CA SER A 100 9.56 -7.39 11.65
C SER A 100 8.53 -7.07 10.57
N ARG A 101 7.70 -6.06 10.83
CA ARG A 101 6.61 -5.66 9.94
C ARG A 101 6.96 -4.54 8.98
N LEU A 102 8.05 -3.82 9.21
CA LEU A 102 8.56 -2.76 8.33
C LEU A 102 7.43 -1.79 7.90
N PRO A 103 6.78 -1.09 8.86
CA PRO A 103 5.55 -0.36 8.58
C PRO A 103 5.74 0.89 7.74
N TYR A 104 4.87 1.04 6.75
CA TYR A 104 4.67 2.24 5.96
C TYR A 104 3.37 2.93 6.37
N HIS A 105 3.33 4.24 6.25
CA HIS A 105 2.09 5.01 6.27
C HIS A 105 1.89 5.62 4.88
N LEU A 106 0.75 5.33 4.27
CA LEU A 106 0.45 5.68 2.89
C LEU A 106 -0.81 6.52 2.81
N ARG A 107 -0.91 7.32 1.75
CA ARG A 107 -2.14 7.98 1.34
C ARG A 107 -2.41 7.69 -0.12
N HIS A 108 -3.67 7.69 -0.52
CA HIS A 108 -4.03 7.56 -1.92
C HIS A 108 -5.27 8.35 -2.35
N ILE A 109 -5.43 8.43 -3.68
CA ILE A 109 -6.66 8.84 -4.37
C ILE A 109 -6.97 7.75 -5.39
N LEU A 110 -8.09 7.05 -5.21
CA LEU A 110 -8.59 6.09 -6.20
C LEU A 110 -9.49 6.80 -7.22
N VAL A 111 -9.08 6.77 -8.49
CA VAL A 111 -9.96 7.06 -9.62
C VAL A 111 -10.43 5.74 -10.21
N SER A 112 -11.71 5.41 -10.01
CA SER A 112 -12.27 4.16 -10.47
C SER A 112 -12.32 4.04 -11.99
N ILE A 113 -11.97 2.86 -12.50
CA ILE A 113 -12.08 2.48 -13.91
C ILE A 113 -12.83 1.15 -13.97
N ASP A 114 -13.92 1.12 -14.74
CA ASP A 114 -14.72 -0.07 -14.96
C ASP A 114 -14.01 -0.99 -15.94
N GLY A 115 -13.36 -2.04 -15.42
CA GLY A 115 -12.64 -2.99 -16.26
C GLY A 115 -12.25 -4.25 -15.49
N SER A 116 -13.05 -5.31 -15.63
CA SER A 116 -12.71 -6.63 -15.06
C SER A 116 -11.71 -7.41 -15.91
N ASN A 117 -11.23 -6.85 -17.03
CA ASN A 117 -10.52 -7.62 -18.06
C ASN A 117 -9.00 -7.35 -18.01
N PRO A 118 -8.16 -8.40 -17.88
CA PRO A 118 -6.69 -8.29 -17.75
C PRO A 118 -5.98 -7.92 -19.07
N ASN A 119 -6.64 -7.24 -20.00
CA ASN A 119 -6.01 -6.88 -21.27
C ASN A 119 -5.00 -5.74 -21.07
N PHE A 120 -3.71 -6.06 -21.18
CA PHE A 120 -2.60 -5.14 -20.94
C PHE A 120 -2.43 -4.03 -21.99
N ASN A 121 -3.11 -4.13 -23.13
CA ASN A 121 -2.99 -3.23 -24.27
C ASN A 121 -4.31 -3.00 -25.02
N ARG A 122 -5.42 -3.56 -24.51
CA ARG A 122 -6.75 -3.52 -25.15
C ARG A 122 -7.85 -3.29 -24.12
N GLU A 123 -7.78 -2.13 -23.47
CA GLU A 123 -8.82 -1.69 -22.57
C GLU A 123 -9.42 -0.37 -23.05
N THR A 124 -10.71 -0.20 -22.83
CA THR A 124 -11.43 1.03 -23.13
C THR A 124 -11.88 1.68 -21.84
N ILE A 125 -11.78 3.00 -21.80
CA ILE A 125 -12.34 3.82 -20.73
C ILE A 125 -13.51 4.65 -21.26
N SER A 126 -14.41 5.02 -20.36
CA SER A 126 -15.51 5.93 -20.64
C SER A 126 -15.06 7.40 -20.68
N VAL A 127 -15.90 8.26 -21.25
CA VAL A 127 -15.72 9.72 -21.22
C VAL A 127 -15.64 10.26 -19.79
N GLU A 128 -16.44 9.70 -18.89
CA GLU A 128 -16.47 10.10 -17.48
C GLU A 128 -15.19 9.69 -16.76
N GLN A 129 -14.73 8.46 -16.95
CA GLN A 129 -13.47 7.97 -16.39
C GLN A 129 -12.28 8.83 -16.86
N ALA A 130 -12.26 9.17 -18.15
CA ALA A 130 -11.27 10.06 -18.71
C ALA A 130 -11.30 11.46 -18.06
N SER A 131 -12.51 11.98 -17.84
CA SER A 131 -12.71 13.26 -17.14
C SER A 131 -12.24 13.21 -15.69
N ASN A 132 -12.52 12.11 -14.98
CA ASN A 132 -12.15 11.97 -13.56
C ASN A 132 -10.64 11.88 -13.37
N LEU A 133 -9.93 11.16 -14.24
CA LEU A 133 -8.45 11.10 -14.23
C LEU A 133 -7.85 12.50 -14.39
N TYR A 134 -8.30 13.25 -15.40
CA TYR A 134 -7.84 14.62 -15.61
C TYR A 134 -8.19 15.55 -14.44
N ASN A 135 -9.42 15.48 -13.91
CA ASN A 135 -9.87 16.33 -12.82
C ASN A 135 -9.02 16.16 -11.55
N VAL A 136 -8.56 14.94 -11.24
CA VAL A 136 -7.66 14.71 -10.11
C VAL A 136 -6.28 15.29 -10.37
N VAL A 137 -5.66 14.95 -11.51
CA VAL A 137 -4.28 15.36 -11.80
C VAL A 137 -4.16 16.86 -12.05
N SER A 138 -5.15 17.50 -12.67
CA SER A 138 -5.20 18.96 -12.85
C SER A 138 -5.30 19.71 -11.51
N LYS A 139 -6.09 19.22 -10.55
CA LYS A 139 -6.14 19.78 -9.18
C LYS A 139 -4.81 19.63 -8.44
N LEU A 140 -4.16 18.48 -8.56
CA LEU A 140 -2.83 18.24 -8.00
C LEU A 140 -1.77 19.16 -8.63
N LYS A 141 -1.88 19.43 -9.94
CA LYS A 141 -1.00 20.36 -10.65
C LYS A 141 -1.23 21.81 -10.24
N ASP A 142 -2.48 22.19 -9.99
CA ASP A 142 -2.88 23.58 -9.68
C ASP A 142 -2.38 24.04 -8.31
N GLY A 143 -2.30 23.16 -7.32
CA GLY A 143 -1.73 23.48 -6.01
C GLY A 143 -2.65 24.29 -5.10
N SER A 144 -3.91 24.55 -5.48
CA SER A 144 -4.88 25.24 -4.62
C SER A 144 -5.42 24.37 -3.47
N LEU A 145 -5.33 23.05 -3.60
CA LEU A 145 -5.77 22.06 -2.61
C LEU A 145 -4.61 21.15 -2.23
N THR A 146 -4.62 20.69 -0.98
CA THR A 146 -3.72 19.62 -0.51
C THR A 146 -4.11 18.28 -1.13
N PHE A 147 -3.19 17.32 -1.14
CA PHE A 147 -3.48 15.95 -1.58
C PHE A 147 -4.72 15.38 -0.86
N GLY A 148 -4.83 15.64 0.45
CA GLY A 148 -5.96 15.17 1.25
C GLY A 148 -7.30 15.77 0.91
N ALA A 149 -7.33 17.07 0.65
CA ALA A 149 -8.57 17.74 0.24
C ALA A 149 -9.06 17.20 -1.12
N ILE A 150 -8.13 16.88 -2.02
CA ILE A 150 -8.46 16.23 -3.29
C ILE A 150 -8.95 14.80 -3.04
N ALA A 151 -8.25 14.01 -2.23
CA ALA A 151 -8.69 12.65 -1.86
C ALA A 151 -10.10 12.63 -1.27
N ALA A 152 -10.41 13.55 -0.35
CA ALA A 152 -11.72 13.63 0.28
C ALA A 152 -12.87 13.96 -0.69
N SER A 153 -12.56 14.63 -1.81
CA SER A 153 -13.57 15.02 -2.80
C SER A 153 -13.58 14.17 -4.07
N ASN A 154 -12.56 13.33 -4.29
CA ASN A 154 -12.37 12.62 -5.55
C ASN A 154 -12.01 11.13 -5.41
N SER A 155 -11.62 10.63 -4.23
CA SER A 155 -11.36 9.19 -4.08
C SER A 155 -12.66 8.40 -4.13
N SER A 156 -12.64 7.28 -4.85
CA SER A 156 -13.83 6.45 -5.11
C SER A 156 -14.02 5.32 -4.09
N ASP A 157 -13.29 5.34 -2.97
CA ASP A 157 -13.32 4.35 -1.90
C ASP A 157 -13.42 4.98 -0.50
N GLY A 158 -13.44 4.13 0.54
CA GLY A 158 -13.67 4.56 1.93
C GLY A 158 -12.62 5.53 2.48
N SER A 159 -11.40 5.54 1.92
CA SER A 159 -10.31 6.44 2.37
C SER A 159 -10.62 7.92 2.12
N ALA A 160 -11.58 8.24 1.23
CA ALA A 160 -12.06 9.61 1.03
C ALA A 160 -12.47 10.27 2.36
N SER A 161 -13.14 9.52 3.24
CA SER A 161 -13.57 10.01 4.56
C SER A 161 -12.42 10.35 5.51
N SER A 162 -11.22 9.82 5.23
CA SER A 162 -9.98 10.02 5.98
C SER A 162 -8.92 10.76 5.15
N TYR A 163 -9.33 11.63 4.22
CA TYR A 163 -8.42 12.44 3.40
C TYR A 163 -7.34 11.60 2.67
N GLY A 164 -7.74 10.41 2.21
CA GLY A 164 -6.91 9.47 1.48
C GLY A 164 -6.01 8.60 2.35
N ASP A 165 -6.05 8.72 3.67
CA ASP A 165 -5.26 7.88 4.58
C ASP A 165 -5.69 6.41 4.50
N VAL A 166 -4.73 5.52 4.23
CA VAL A 166 -4.94 4.07 4.19
C VAL A 166 -4.40 3.36 5.44
N GLY A 167 -3.87 4.12 6.40
CA GLY A 167 -3.34 3.63 7.65
C GLY A 167 -1.96 2.99 7.51
N ILE A 168 -1.69 2.05 8.41
CA ILE A 168 -0.41 1.35 8.53
C ILE A 168 -0.39 0.12 7.62
N VAL A 169 0.57 0.09 6.69
CA VAL A 169 0.76 -1.00 5.72
C VAL A 169 2.09 -1.70 6.01
N THR A 170 2.08 -3.02 6.10
CA THR A 170 3.25 -3.81 6.54
C THR A 170 3.62 -4.88 5.53
N ASN A 171 4.83 -5.43 5.63
CA ASN A 171 5.31 -6.55 4.79
C ASN A 171 4.64 -7.90 5.10
N LYS A 172 3.47 -7.92 5.76
CA LYS A 172 2.76 -9.15 6.10
C LYS A 172 2.16 -9.78 4.85
N ALA A 173 2.77 -10.87 4.39
CA ALA A 173 2.24 -11.72 3.33
C ALA A 173 1.59 -12.98 3.92
N ASN A 174 0.45 -13.37 3.36
CA ASN A 174 -0.16 -14.66 3.60
C ASN A 174 0.59 -15.75 2.82
N SER A 175 0.42 -17.01 3.23
CA SER A 175 1.09 -18.13 2.59
C SER A 175 0.73 -18.30 1.11
N ASP A 176 -0.42 -17.79 0.65
CA ASP A 176 -0.83 -17.78 -0.76
C ASP A 176 -0.20 -16.65 -1.59
N GLY A 177 0.59 -15.78 -0.97
CA GLY A 177 1.21 -14.60 -1.59
C GLY A 177 0.29 -13.40 -1.74
N SER A 178 -0.84 -13.36 -1.02
CA SER A 178 -1.63 -12.13 -0.87
C SER A 178 -1.06 -11.23 0.22
N LEU A 179 -1.11 -9.92 0.01
CA LEU A 179 -0.79 -8.89 0.99
C LEU A 179 -2.08 -8.27 1.57
N THR A 180 -1.92 -7.39 2.56
CA THR A 180 -3.06 -6.66 3.16
C THR A 180 -3.76 -5.74 2.15
N MET A 181 -3.02 -5.25 1.17
CA MET A 181 -3.56 -4.50 0.04
C MET A 181 -3.33 -5.23 -1.28
N ALA A 182 -3.93 -4.73 -2.37
CA ALA A 182 -3.68 -5.27 -3.70
C ALA A 182 -2.16 -5.31 -3.98
N ASN A 183 -1.67 -6.45 -4.46
CA ASN A 183 -0.24 -6.71 -4.58
C ASN A 183 0.46 -5.66 -5.44
N GLU A 184 -0.13 -5.26 -6.58
CA GLU A 184 0.45 -4.24 -7.46
C GLU A 184 0.64 -2.90 -6.75
N PHE A 185 -0.29 -2.55 -5.86
CA PHE A 185 -0.17 -1.33 -5.07
C PHE A 185 0.98 -1.44 -4.07
N GLN A 186 0.93 -2.45 -3.21
CA GLN A 186 1.85 -2.54 -2.08
C GLN A 186 3.28 -2.85 -2.55
N LEU A 187 3.45 -3.83 -3.45
CA LEU A 187 4.75 -4.15 -4.04
C LEU A 187 5.24 -3.06 -4.99
N GLY A 188 4.34 -2.36 -5.67
CA GLY A 188 4.68 -1.18 -6.46
C GLY A 188 5.28 -0.06 -5.61
N VAL A 189 4.69 0.23 -4.45
CA VAL A 189 5.23 1.18 -3.47
C VAL A 189 6.60 0.72 -2.96
N TYR A 190 6.76 -0.56 -2.63
CA TYR A 190 8.06 -1.11 -2.21
C TYR A 190 9.10 -1.01 -3.32
N ALA A 191 8.73 -1.30 -4.57
CA ALA A 191 9.62 -1.15 -5.72
C ALA A 191 10.02 0.31 -5.93
N TYR A 192 9.06 1.25 -5.89
CA TYR A 192 9.34 2.67 -5.97
C TYR A 192 10.36 3.07 -4.90
N ASP A 193 10.05 2.80 -3.63
CA ASP A 193 10.86 3.26 -2.51
C ASP A 193 12.23 2.56 -2.45
N ALA A 194 12.30 1.23 -2.53
CA ALA A 194 13.53 0.46 -2.35
C ALA A 194 14.43 0.37 -3.60
N ILE A 195 13.85 0.46 -4.81
CA ILE A 195 14.57 0.24 -6.07
C ILE A 195 14.77 1.56 -6.82
N MET A 196 13.71 2.37 -6.96
CA MET A 196 13.67 3.52 -7.87
C MET A 196 14.11 4.85 -7.24
N THR A 197 14.16 4.92 -5.90
CA THR A 197 14.69 6.08 -5.19
C THR A 197 16.12 5.85 -4.72
N LYS A 198 16.78 6.92 -4.27
CA LYS A 198 18.13 6.87 -3.68
C LYS A 198 18.11 6.86 -2.15
N VAL A 199 17.08 6.27 -1.54
CA VAL A 199 17.08 6.02 -0.10
C VAL A 199 18.33 5.23 0.32
N THR A 200 18.74 5.37 1.58
CA THR A 200 19.86 4.59 2.10
C THR A 200 19.47 3.11 2.11
N LYS A 201 19.96 2.37 1.11
CA LYS A 201 19.63 0.96 0.93
C LYS A 201 20.11 0.15 2.14
N ASN A 202 19.15 -0.34 2.92
CA ASN A 202 19.39 -1.21 4.05
C ASN A 202 19.09 -2.67 3.67
N PRO A 203 20.07 -3.59 3.74
CA PRO A 203 19.86 -5.00 3.38
C PRO A 203 18.76 -5.70 4.16
N THR A 204 18.59 -5.38 5.45
CA THR A 204 17.54 -5.97 6.31
C THR A 204 16.15 -5.56 5.83
N ILE A 205 15.97 -4.29 5.47
CA ILE A 205 14.70 -3.82 4.91
C ILE A 205 14.47 -4.50 3.56
N SER A 206 15.47 -4.52 2.68
CA SER A 206 15.34 -5.14 1.35
C SER A 206 15.02 -6.63 1.44
N GLU A 207 15.62 -7.37 2.37
CA GLU A 207 15.30 -8.77 2.66
C GLU A 207 13.86 -8.91 3.18
N GLY A 208 13.47 -8.11 4.17
CA GLY A 208 12.13 -8.17 4.75
C GLY A 208 11.01 -7.72 3.81
N LEU A 209 11.31 -6.90 2.81
CA LEU A 209 10.40 -6.55 1.71
C LEU A 209 10.44 -7.56 0.56
N GLY A 210 11.30 -8.59 0.61
CA GLY A 210 11.44 -9.62 -0.44
C GLY A 210 12.20 -9.18 -1.70
N ILE A 211 12.84 -8.01 -1.69
CA ILE A 211 13.57 -7.43 -2.84
C ILE A 211 14.80 -8.26 -3.18
N THR A 212 15.44 -8.87 -2.18
CA THR A 212 16.61 -9.75 -2.36
C THR A 212 16.23 -11.20 -2.67
N GLY A 213 14.94 -11.48 -2.87
CA GLY A 213 14.45 -12.80 -3.28
C GLY A 213 14.89 -13.14 -4.71
N SER A 214 14.74 -14.40 -5.10
CA SER A 214 15.01 -14.84 -6.48
C SER A 214 13.74 -14.90 -7.30
N TYR A 215 13.80 -14.39 -8.53
CA TYR A 215 12.76 -14.51 -9.54
C TYR A 215 13.31 -15.24 -10.76
N THR A 216 12.53 -16.16 -11.34
CA THR A 216 12.89 -16.82 -12.60
C THR A 216 11.90 -16.41 -13.69
N SER A 217 12.41 -15.74 -14.72
CA SER A 217 11.61 -15.28 -15.86
C SER A 217 10.91 -16.44 -16.55
N ILE A 218 9.61 -16.31 -16.81
CA ILE A 218 8.86 -17.33 -17.57
C ILE A 218 9.37 -17.38 -19.01
N LYS A 219 9.71 -16.23 -19.59
CA LYS A 219 10.09 -16.12 -20.98
C LYS A 219 11.57 -16.43 -21.21
N GLU A 220 12.44 -15.80 -20.43
CA GLU A 220 13.88 -15.88 -20.63
C GLU A 220 14.50 -17.12 -19.97
N GLN A 221 13.79 -17.74 -19.02
CA GLN A 221 14.28 -18.88 -18.24
C GLN A 221 15.59 -18.56 -17.49
N THR A 222 15.77 -17.29 -17.12
CA THR A 222 16.90 -16.79 -16.33
C THR A 222 16.44 -16.43 -14.92
N THR A 223 17.29 -16.70 -13.93
CA THR A 223 17.03 -16.35 -12.52
C THR A 223 17.82 -15.09 -12.16
N LYS A 224 17.14 -14.10 -11.58
CA LYS A 224 17.71 -12.83 -11.11
C LYS A 224 17.21 -12.51 -9.71
N GLU A 225 17.85 -11.55 -9.05
CA GLU A 225 17.28 -10.94 -7.86
C GLU A 225 15.99 -10.19 -8.23
N VAL A 226 14.97 -10.19 -7.35
CA VAL A 226 13.69 -9.51 -7.58
C VAL A 226 13.90 -8.03 -7.91
N GLY A 227 14.80 -7.34 -7.20
CA GLY A 227 15.12 -5.94 -7.47
C GLY A 227 15.62 -5.69 -8.89
N GLU A 228 16.58 -6.50 -9.34
CA GLU A 228 17.16 -6.44 -10.69
C GLU A 228 16.11 -6.78 -11.77
N ALA A 229 15.32 -7.83 -11.53
CA ALA A 229 14.25 -8.24 -12.43
C ALA A 229 13.20 -7.13 -12.60
N TYR A 230 12.79 -6.48 -11.52
CA TYR A 230 11.82 -5.39 -11.58
C TYR A 230 12.35 -4.21 -12.41
N GLU A 231 13.61 -3.80 -12.20
CA GLU A 231 14.23 -2.69 -12.94
C GLU A 231 14.28 -2.98 -14.45
N GLU A 232 14.59 -4.23 -14.84
CA GLU A 232 14.65 -4.63 -16.24
C GLU A 232 13.28 -4.84 -16.90
N ILE A 233 12.31 -5.38 -16.16
CA ILE A 233 10.98 -5.68 -16.69
C ILE A 233 10.15 -4.39 -16.80
N ALA A 234 10.14 -3.58 -15.74
CA ALA A 234 9.23 -2.46 -15.59
C ALA A 234 9.93 -1.10 -15.50
N GLY A 235 11.03 -1.01 -14.75
CA GLY A 235 11.66 0.28 -14.44
C GLY A 235 10.70 1.27 -13.78
N LEU A 236 10.99 2.57 -13.90
CA LEU A 236 10.07 3.64 -13.50
C LEU A 236 9.50 4.33 -14.73
N ALA A 237 8.22 4.08 -15.02
CA ALA A 237 7.55 4.69 -16.15
C ALA A 237 7.29 6.19 -15.91
N LYS A 238 7.47 7.00 -16.97
CA LYS A 238 7.14 8.43 -16.99
C LYS A 238 5.80 8.61 -17.71
N VAL A 239 4.85 9.29 -17.08
CA VAL A 239 3.57 9.68 -17.68
C VAL A 239 3.52 11.21 -17.80
N PRO A 240 3.54 11.77 -19.01
CA PRO A 240 3.40 13.20 -19.24
C PRO A 240 2.11 13.75 -18.64
N TYR A 241 2.16 14.91 -17.98
CA TYR A 241 0.94 15.63 -17.59
C TYR A 241 0.03 15.90 -18.80
N GLU A 242 0.63 16.22 -19.95
CA GLU A 242 -0.09 16.46 -21.20
C GLU A 242 -0.89 15.21 -21.67
N ALA A 243 -0.52 14.00 -21.24
CA ALA A 243 -1.33 12.80 -21.49
C ALA A 243 -2.70 12.89 -20.84
N PHE A 244 -2.81 13.47 -19.65
CA PHE A 244 -4.09 13.69 -18.97
C PHE A 244 -4.89 14.81 -19.63
N GLU A 245 -4.23 15.89 -20.07
CA GLU A 245 -4.88 16.97 -20.83
C GLU A 245 -5.46 16.47 -22.15
N ALA A 246 -4.66 15.76 -22.96
CA ALA A 246 -5.10 15.19 -24.22
C ALA A 246 -6.22 14.16 -24.03
N LEU A 247 -6.14 13.36 -22.96
CA LEU A 247 -7.16 12.38 -22.63
C LEU A 247 -8.48 13.05 -22.26
N TYR A 248 -8.46 14.22 -21.63
CA TYR A 248 -9.65 15.06 -21.41
C TYR A 248 -10.16 15.69 -22.70
N ASP A 249 -9.30 16.37 -23.45
CA ASP A 249 -9.68 17.16 -24.63
C ASP A 249 -10.24 16.29 -25.76
N LEU A 250 -9.76 15.05 -25.88
CA LEU A 250 -10.14 14.13 -26.95
C LEU A 250 -11.15 13.07 -26.51
N ARG A 251 -11.63 13.10 -25.25
CA ARG A 251 -12.48 12.04 -24.68
C ARG A 251 -13.76 11.78 -25.49
N GLU A 252 -14.38 12.82 -26.02
CA GLU A 252 -15.67 12.74 -26.72
C GLU A 252 -15.52 12.41 -28.22
N LYS A 253 -14.29 12.31 -28.74
CA LYS A 253 -14.05 12.02 -30.16
C LYS A 253 -14.28 10.54 -30.46
N GLU A 254 -15.46 10.23 -30.96
CA GLU A 254 -15.86 8.87 -31.38
C GLU A 254 -16.18 8.78 -32.89
N THR A 255 -16.28 9.93 -33.56
CA THR A 255 -16.58 10.07 -34.99
C THR A 255 -15.77 11.20 -35.60
N VAL A 256 -15.66 11.22 -36.93
CA VAL A 256 -15.06 12.31 -37.72
C VAL A 256 -16.11 12.85 -38.67
N ASP A 257 -16.44 14.14 -38.57
CA ASP A 257 -17.52 14.76 -39.36
C ASP A 257 -18.86 13.98 -39.32
N GLY A 258 -19.14 13.32 -38.19
CA GLY A 258 -20.33 12.48 -37.99
C GLY A 258 -20.25 11.08 -38.61
N GLN A 259 -19.12 10.72 -39.22
CA GLN A 259 -18.85 9.38 -39.74
C GLN A 259 -18.15 8.51 -38.70
N VAL A 260 -18.58 7.26 -38.64
CA VAL A 260 -17.94 6.22 -37.81
C VAL A 260 -16.75 5.67 -38.57
N LEU A 261 -15.56 5.77 -37.97
CA LEU A 261 -14.36 5.10 -38.49
C LEU A 261 -14.28 3.66 -37.99
N TYR A 262 -13.68 2.79 -38.81
CA TYR A 262 -13.27 1.42 -38.43
C TYR A 262 -14.38 0.59 -37.74
N ASP A 263 -15.56 0.52 -38.37
CA ASP A 263 -16.75 -0.19 -37.86
C ASP A 263 -17.21 0.22 -36.44
N GLY A 264 -16.71 1.33 -35.90
CA GLY A 264 -17.02 1.80 -34.56
C GLY A 264 -16.27 1.06 -33.45
N ASP A 265 -15.12 0.45 -33.74
CA ASP A 265 -14.28 -0.14 -32.69
C ASP A 265 -13.77 0.95 -31.74
N SER A 266 -14.27 0.93 -30.52
CA SER A 266 -13.88 1.91 -29.50
C SER A 266 -12.39 1.91 -29.16
N MET A 267 -11.64 0.84 -29.45
CA MET A 267 -10.20 0.80 -29.17
C MET A 267 -9.40 1.89 -29.91
N ILE A 268 -9.88 2.32 -31.09
CA ILE A 268 -9.21 3.36 -31.87
C ILE A 268 -9.65 4.78 -31.50
N TYR A 269 -10.60 4.93 -30.56
CA TYR A 269 -10.95 6.25 -30.06
C TYR A 269 -9.72 6.88 -29.36
N PRO A 270 -9.43 8.17 -29.58
CA PRO A 270 -8.23 8.81 -29.05
C PRO A 270 -7.99 8.60 -27.54
N ARG A 271 -9.06 8.66 -26.72
CA ARG A 271 -8.95 8.40 -25.27
C ARG A 271 -8.41 7.01 -24.94
N ASN A 272 -8.75 5.99 -25.73
CA ASN A 272 -8.37 4.62 -25.49
C ASN A 272 -6.95 4.36 -25.99
N ILE A 273 -6.53 5.01 -27.08
CA ILE A 273 -5.12 5.02 -27.51
C ILE A 273 -4.23 5.61 -26.41
N LEU A 274 -4.61 6.79 -25.87
CA LEU A 274 -3.88 7.44 -24.78
C LEU A 274 -3.88 6.61 -23.48
N TRP A 275 -5.04 6.06 -23.11
CA TRP A 275 -5.17 5.16 -21.95
C TRP A 275 -4.21 3.97 -22.05
N ASN A 276 -4.23 3.24 -23.17
CA ASN A 276 -3.41 2.05 -23.31
C ASN A 276 -1.91 2.37 -23.36
N LYS A 277 -1.53 3.48 -24.00
CA LYS A 277 -0.12 3.92 -24.03
C LYS A 277 0.39 4.35 -22.65
N TYR A 278 -0.37 5.16 -21.91
CA TYR A 278 0.16 5.82 -20.72
C TYR A 278 -0.29 5.20 -19.40
N LEU A 279 -1.53 4.76 -19.26
CA LEU A 279 -2.17 4.49 -17.97
C LEU A 279 -2.61 3.03 -17.77
N ASN A 280 -2.74 2.23 -18.84
CA ASN A 280 -2.94 0.79 -18.76
C ASN A 280 -1.61 0.07 -18.41
N ARG A 281 -1.08 0.35 -17.21
CA ARG A 281 0.21 -0.13 -16.70
C ARG A 281 0.04 -0.66 -15.28
N ARG A 282 0.54 -1.86 -15.01
CA ARG A 282 0.50 -2.52 -13.70
C ARG A 282 1.73 -2.18 -12.86
N SER A 283 2.81 -1.69 -13.47
CA SER A 283 3.94 -1.10 -12.76
C SER A 283 3.62 0.30 -12.25
N VAL A 284 4.42 0.77 -11.30
CA VAL A 284 4.33 2.16 -10.84
C VAL A 284 4.84 3.12 -11.90
N PHE A 285 4.24 4.31 -11.92
CA PHE A 285 4.67 5.41 -12.76
C PHE A 285 4.71 6.72 -11.98
N ILE A 286 5.48 7.67 -12.47
CA ILE A 286 5.49 9.05 -12.00
C ILE A 286 4.88 9.98 -13.05
N ILE A 287 4.21 11.02 -12.60
CA ILE A 287 3.67 12.06 -13.48
C ILE A 287 4.75 13.11 -13.66
N THR A 288 5.12 13.39 -14.90
CA THR A 288 6.22 14.31 -15.22
C THR A 288 5.74 15.53 -15.98
N ASN A 289 6.56 16.58 -15.99
CA ASN A 289 6.33 17.77 -16.81
C ASN A 289 6.69 17.57 -18.29
N ASN A 290 6.87 16.33 -18.75
CA ASN A 290 7.09 16.06 -20.18
C ASN A 290 5.84 16.39 -21.00
N GLU A 291 6.08 16.68 -22.28
CA GLU A 291 5.08 16.62 -23.34
C GLU A 291 4.85 15.16 -23.75
N ARG A 292 3.79 14.90 -24.53
CA ARG A 292 3.62 13.60 -25.20
C ARG A 292 4.64 13.45 -26.32
N SER A 293 5.02 12.20 -26.61
CA SER A 293 5.85 11.89 -27.77
C SER A 293 5.06 11.04 -28.75
N PHE A 294 4.73 11.61 -29.90
CA PHE A 294 4.04 10.91 -30.98
C PHE A 294 4.55 11.39 -32.34
N SER A 295 4.67 10.45 -33.27
CA SER A 295 4.96 10.76 -34.67
C SER A 295 3.78 11.48 -35.33
N VAL A 296 4.07 12.42 -36.24
CA VAL A 296 3.06 13.16 -37.03
C VAL A 296 2.30 12.27 -38.02
N ALA A 297 2.81 11.06 -38.25
CA ALA A 297 2.15 9.97 -38.93
C ALA A 297 2.12 8.75 -37.99
N PRO A 298 1.14 7.84 -38.14
CA PRO A 298 1.15 6.56 -37.43
C PRO A 298 2.45 5.79 -37.67
N ASP A 299 3.09 5.32 -36.59
CA ASP A 299 4.30 4.50 -36.66
C ASP A 299 4.28 3.47 -35.52
N ARG A 300 4.34 2.17 -35.86
CA ARG A 300 4.37 1.07 -34.88
C ARG A 300 5.74 0.83 -34.26
N ASP A 301 6.79 1.36 -34.87
CA ASP A 301 8.14 1.28 -34.34
C ASP A 301 8.42 2.38 -33.29
N ASP A 302 7.49 3.34 -33.11
CA ASP A 302 7.55 4.33 -32.02
C ASP A 302 7.68 3.62 -30.65
N PRO A 303 8.70 3.95 -29.83
CA PRO A 303 8.86 3.27 -28.55
C PRO A 303 7.66 3.53 -27.64
N VAL A 304 7.09 2.44 -27.13
CA VAL A 304 5.84 2.41 -26.35
C VAL A 304 5.86 3.32 -25.12
N ASP A 305 7.04 3.50 -24.54
CA ASP A 305 7.25 4.24 -23.29
C ASP A 305 7.91 5.62 -23.52
N LEU A 306 8.06 6.04 -24.78
CA LEU A 306 8.67 7.33 -25.10
C LEU A 306 7.78 8.50 -24.67
N VAL A 307 8.42 9.51 -24.07
CA VAL A 307 7.82 10.79 -23.69
C VAL A 307 8.55 11.93 -24.39
N GLY A 308 7.83 13.04 -24.58
CA GLY A 308 8.34 14.21 -25.29
C GLY A 308 9.31 15.04 -24.44
N PRO A 309 9.75 16.20 -24.96
CA PRO A 309 10.61 17.11 -24.22
C PRO A 309 9.91 17.65 -22.97
N GLU A 310 10.67 18.23 -22.05
CA GLU A 310 10.15 18.79 -20.80
C GLU A 310 9.55 20.18 -21.00
N ASN A 311 8.37 20.39 -20.45
CA ASN A 311 7.73 21.69 -20.39
C ASN A 311 8.03 22.35 -19.02
N SER A 312 9.08 23.17 -19.01
CA SER A 312 9.49 23.92 -17.81
C SER A 312 8.42 24.90 -17.30
N ALA A 313 7.41 25.26 -18.09
CA ALA A 313 6.32 26.13 -17.64
C ALA A 313 5.38 25.46 -16.62
N LEU A 314 5.43 24.13 -16.48
CA LEU A 314 4.68 23.39 -15.48
C LEU A 314 5.35 23.38 -14.11
N LEU A 315 6.66 23.69 -14.03
CA LEU A 315 7.40 23.70 -12.78
C LEU A 315 6.90 24.80 -11.85
N MET A 316 6.85 24.50 -10.55
CA MET A 316 6.58 25.51 -9.54
C MET A 316 7.68 26.57 -9.53
N ALA A 317 7.29 27.84 -9.43
CA ALA A 317 8.23 28.95 -9.36
C ALA A 317 9.06 28.95 -8.07
N ASP A 318 8.53 28.34 -7.00
CA ASP A 318 9.16 28.23 -5.69
C ASP A 318 8.88 26.84 -5.11
N SER A 319 9.90 25.98 -5.11
CA SER A 319 9.81 24.59 -4.64
C SER A 319 9.62 24.47 -3.12
N THR A 320 9.81 25.56 -2.36
CA THR A 320 9.63 25.60 -0.91
C THR A 320 8.18 25.81 -0.48
N GLN A 321 7.28 26.16 -1.40
CA GLN A 321 5.86 26.33 -1.09
C GLN A 321 5.23 25.00 -0.68
N LYS A 322 4.44 25.03 0.40
CA LYS A 322 3.67 23.86 0.87
C LYS A 322 2.40 23.65 0.05
N LYS A 323 2.56 23.26 -1.22
CA LYS A 323 1.49 23.01 -2.18
C LYS A 323 1.83 21.81 -3.06
N THR A 324 0.78 21.17 -3.57
CA THR A 324 0.89 20.15 -4.61
C THR A 324 1.36 20.82 -5.91
N GLY A 325 2.12 20.09 -6.74
CA GLY A 325 2.62 20.62 -8.01
C GLY A 325 3.90 19.96 -8.49
N PHE A 326 4.42 20.42 -9.64
CA PHE A 326 5.67 19.89 -10.21
C PHE A 326 6.90 20.52 -9.55
N ARG A 327 7.70 19.69 -8.87
CA ARG A 327 9.04 20.05 -8.37
C ARG A 327 10.10 19.42 -9.25
N LYS A 328 11.23 20.08 -9.41
CA LYS A 328 12.36 19.47 -10.11
C LYS A 328 12.87 18.25 -9.35
N VAL A 329 13.38 17.26 -10.08
CA VAL A 329 13.98 16.06 -9.48
C VAL A 329 15.10 16.41 -8.49
N GLU A 330 15.95 17.39 -8.82
CA GLU A 330 17.04 17.86 -7.95
C GLU A 330 16.56 18.45 -6.61
N ASP A 331 15.30 18.91 -6.53
CA ASP A 331 14.71 19.49 -5.32
C ASP A 331 14.01 18.43 -4.44
N ILE A 332 13.92 17.18 -4.90
CA ILE A 332 13.22 16.10 -4.22
C ILE A 332 14.25 15.17 -3.56
N PRO A 333 14.41 15.18 -2.22
CA PRO A 333 15.48 14.46 -1.54
C PRO A 333 15.55 12.97 -1.88
N SER A 334 14.41 12.29 -2.04
CA SER A 334 14.37 10.86 -2.38
C SER A 334 14.87 10.57 -3.80
N LEU A 335 14.84 11.53 -4.71
CA LEU A 335 15.24 11.35 -6.11
C LEU A 335 16.60 11.97 -6.46
N GLN A 336 17.23 12.72 -5.55
CA GLN A 336 18.57 13.26 -5.75
C GLN A 336 19.57 12.13 -6.03
N GLY A 337 20.37 12.27 -7.08
CA GLY A 337 21.38 11.35 -7.54
C GLY A 337 20.85 10.03 -8.14
N THR A 338 19.56 9.95 -8.46
CA THR A 338 18.98 8.87 -9.27
C THR A 338 19.25 9.11 -10.77
N GLN A 339 19.01 8.10 -11.60
CA GLN A 339 19.12 8.24 -13.06
C GLN A 339 18.22 9.37 -13.60
N LEU A 340 17.05 9.57 -12.97
CA LEU A 340 16.12 10.65 -13.33
C LEU A 340 16.75 12.03 -13.21
N GLU A 341 17.58 12.26 -12.18
CA GLU A 341 18.25 13.55 -11.98
C GLU A 341 19.36 13.75 -13.03
N SER A 342 20.15 12.70 -13.30
CA SER A 342 21.26 12.78 -14.24
C SER A 342 20.83 12.96 -15.68
N ASP A 343 19.63 12.48 -16.03
CA ASP A 343 19.11 12.53 -17.40
C ASP A 343 18.68 13.93 -17.83
N SER A 344 18.16 14.75 -16.89
CA SER A 344 17.74 16.11 -17.24
C SER A 344 17.58 17.07 -16.04
N PRO A 345 18.17 18.27 -16.11
CA PRO A 345 18.09 19.28 -15.05
C PRO A 345 16.73 20.02 -14.97
N THR A 346 15.85 19.84 -15.96
CA THR A 346 14.52 20.47 -16.00
C THR A 346 13.38 19.49 -15.82
N LEU A 347 13.68 18.22 -15.56
CA LEU A 347 12.69 17.21 -15.28
C LEU A 347 11.97 17.53 -13.97
N GLY A 348 10.66 17.70 -14.07
CA GLY A 348 9.76 17.93 -12.96
C GLY A 348 8.88 16.72 -12.72
N VAL A 349 8.64 16.40 -11.45
CA VAL A 349 7.75 15.33 -11.00
C VAL A 349 6.64 15.92 -10.15
N LEU A 350 5.42 15.41 -10.32
CA LEU A 350 4.27 15.84 -9.53
C LEU A 350 4.43 15.35 -8.08
N THR A 351 4.25 16.27 -7.14
CA THR A 351 4.50 16.03 -5.71
C THR A 351 3.35 16.57 -4.86
N ASP A 352 3.24 16.06 -3.63
CA ASP A 352 2.28 16.52 -2.63
C ASP A 352 2.69 17.88 -2.01
N GLU A 353 1.92 18.37 -1.06
CA GLU A 353 2.22 19.63 -0.35
C GLU A 353 3.56 19.64 0.40
N GLU A 354 4.14 18.50 0.76
CA GLU A 354 5.42 18.39 1.48
C GLU A 354 6.58 18.00 0.56
N GLY A 355 6.38 17.93 -0.76
CA GLY A 355 7.44 17.60 -1.72
C GLY A 355 7.62 16.10 -1.97
N ARG A 356 6.70 15.26 -1.51
CA ARG A 356 6.75 13.81 -1.72
C ARG A 356 6.15 13.45 -3.05
N VAL A 357 6.81 12.57 -3.77
CA VAL A 357 6.40 12.15 -5.12
C VAL A 357 5.03 11.48 -5.09
N ILE A 358 4.18 11.88 -6.03
CA ILE A 358 2.91 11.20 -6.28
C ILE A 358 3.17 10.08 -7.29
N VAL A 359 3.02 8.85 -6.83
CA VAL A 359 3.23 7.64 -7.62
C VAL A 359 1.87 7.10 -8.07
N GLY A 360 1.72 6.79 -9.35
CA GLY A 360 0.53 6.17 -9.90
C GLY A 360 0.69 4.66 -10.09
N VAL A 361 -0.38 3.88 -9.88
CA VAL A 361 -0.44 2.45 -10.22
C VAL A 361 -1.86 2.03 -10.60
N ARG A 362 -1.99 1.12 -11.59
CA ARG A 362 -3.29 0.54 -11.95
C ARG A 362 -3.55 -0.76 -11.20
N SER A 363 -4.62 -0.77 -10.40
CA SER A 363 -5.18 -2.00 -9.82
C SER A 363 -6.38 -2.50 -10.62
N GLN A 364 -7.05 -3.56 -10.17
CA GLN A 364 -8.31 -4.01 -10.77
C GLN A 364 -9.47 -3.02 -10.57
N TYR A 365 -9.32 -2.04 -9.68
CA TYR A 365 -10.37 -1.07 -9.34
C TYR A 365 -10.21 0.28 -10.03
N GLY A 366 -9.04 0.57 -10.62
CA GLY A 366 -8.73 1.84 -11.26
C GLY A 366 -7.28 2.27 -11.10
N ILE A 367 -7.05 3.58 -11.19
CA ILE A 367 -5.74 4.19 -10.93
C ILE A 367 -5.71 4.71 -9.49
N HIS A 368 -4.71 4.26 -8.73
CA HIS A 368 -4.38 4.86 -7.44
C HIS A 368 -3.23 5.84 -7.64
N PHE A 369 -3.42 7.08 -7.21
CA PHE A 369 -2.34 8.05 -7.02
C PHE A 369 -1.96 8.03 -5.56
N MET A 370 -0.69 7.82 -5.24
CA MET A 370 -0.25 7.52 -3.87
C MET A 370 0.91 8.37 -3.44
N VAL A 371 0.97 8.61 -2.13
CA VAL A 371 2.07 9.28 -1.47
C VAL A 371 2.51 8.42 -0.29
N ILE A 372 3.82 8.22 -0.18
CA ILE A 372 4.42 7.61 1.02
C ILE A 372 4.51 8.68 2.09
N GLN A 373 3.62 8.63 3.08
CA GLN A 373 3.58 9.60 4.18
C GLN A 373 4.72 9.37 5.17
N LYS A 374 5.09 8.10 5.40
CA LYS A 374 6.30 7.70 6.13
C LYS A 374 6.87 6.42 5.52
N SER A 375 8.13 6.48 5.07
CA SER A 375 8.90 5.32 4.60
C SER A 375 9.69 4.67 5.74
N ILE A 376 9.88 3.36 5.67
CA ILE A 376 10.76 2.61 6.57
C ILE A 376 12.26 2.89 6.32
N TYR A 377 12.62 3.46 5.18
CA TYR A 377 13.99 3.90 4.88
C TYR A 377 14.31 5.31 5.40
N GLU A 378 13.33 6.02 5.96
CA GLU A 378 13.53 7.33 6.62
C GLU A 378 13.91 7.18 8.10
N PHE A 379 15.03 6.51 8.36
CA PHE A 379 15.59 6.42 9.70
C PHE A 379 16.33 7.72 10.07
N VAL A 380 16.14 8.12 11.33
CA VAL A 380 16.67 9.35 11.89
C VAL A 380 17.11 9.07 13.32
N ASP A 381 18.41 9.13 13.56
CA ASP A 381 18.96 9.17 14.91
C ASP A 381 18.86 10.60 15.44
N THR A 382 17.93 10.82 16.38
CA THR A 382 17.67 12.12 17.02
C THR A 382 18.72 12.48 18.05
N SER A 383 19.62 11.57 18.41
CA SER A 383 20.76 11.85 19.28
C SER A 383 21.92 12.55 18.54
N VAL A 384 21.90 12.55 17.21
CA VAL A 384 22.89 13.22 16.37
C VAL A 384 22.55 14.71 16.23
N ALA A 385 23.57 15.56 16.41
CA ALA A 385 23.43 17.00 16.28
C ALA A 385 22.88 17.42 14.91
N GLY A 386 21.82 18.21 14.89
CA GLY A 386 21.09 18.64 13.69
C GLY A 386 19.90 17.76 13.29
N ASN A 387 19.61 16.68 14.04
CA ASN A 387 18.45 15.81 13.84
C ASN A 387 17.42 15.90 14.98
N GLU A 388 17.63 16.73 15.99
CA GLU A 388 16.83 16.75 17.22
C GLU A 388 15.34 16.99 16.95
N ASP A 389 15.04 17.85 15.98
CA ASP A 389 13.67 18.23 15.59
C ASP A 389 13.06 17.31 14.52
N LYS A 390 13.85 16.40 13.94
CA LYS A 390 13.33 15.39 13.00
C LYS A 390 12.59 14.29 13.75
N VAL A 391 11.74 13.55 13.04
CA VAL A 391 10.92 12.48 13.63
C VAL A 391 11.50 11.11 13.24
N SER A 392 11.98 10.35 14.22
CA SER A 392 12.42 8.97 14.02
C SER A 392 11.24 8.04 13.74
N LEU A 393 11.51 6.81 13.28
CA LEU A 393 10.45 5.80 13.08
C LEU A 393 9.74 5.44 14.39
N GLU A 394 10.49 5.30 15.48
CA GLU A 394 9.95 5.01 16.81
C GLU A 394 9.09 6.14 17.38
N GLU A 395 9.47 7.39 17.12
CA GLU A 395 8.67 8.57 17.46
C GLU A 395 7.41 8.65 16.57
N TYR A 396 7.55 8.33 15.28
CA TYR A 396 6.44 8.40 14.33
C TYR A 396 5.32 7.41 14.66
N TYR A 397 5.69 6.18 15.02
CA TYR A 397 4.79 5.13 15.48
C TYR A 397 4.75 5.07 17.02
N THR A 398 4.48 6.21 17.65
CA THR A 398 4.24 6.31 19.09
C THR A 398 2.82 5.84 19.47
N THR A 399 2.68 5.31 20.68
CA THR A 399 1.39 5.00 21.31
C THR A 399 0.94 6.06 22.33
N SER A 400 1.73 7.12 22.51
CA SER A 400 1.34 8.27 23.33
C SER A 400 0.48 9.26 22.53
N VAL A 401 -0.39 10.00 23.20
CA VAL A 401 -1.15 11.10 22.58
C VAL A 401 -0.54 12.46 22.93
N PRO A 402 -0.79 13.54 22.15
CA PRO A 402 -0.13 14.84 22.35
C PRO A 402 -0.26 15.47 23.75
N SER A 403 -1.24 15.05 24.55
CA SER A 403 -1.38 15.50 25.94
C SER A 403 -0.45 14.79 26.93
N ASP A 404 0.17 13.69 26.53
CA ASP A 404 0.99 12.85 27.38
C ASP A 404 2.41 13.40 27.47
N SER A 405 3.05 13.24 28.64
CA SER A 405 4.44 13.68 28.84
C SER A 405 5.45 12.89 28.01
N SER A 406 5.09 11.67 27.59
CA SER A 406 5.90 10.78 26.76
C SER A 406 5.74 11.03 25.26
N TYR A 407 4.85 11.93 24.84
CA TYR A 407 4.67 12.24 23.43
C TYR A 407 5.92 12.90 22.84
N PRO A 408 6.37 12.52 21.62
CA PRO A 408 7.54 13.12 20.99
C PRO A 408 7.38 14.63 20.74
N LYS A 409 8.37 15.42 21.15
CA LYS A 409 8.37 16.88 21.02
C LYS A 409 9.65 17.40 20.40
N ASP A 410 9.54 18.53 19.69
CA ASP A 410 10.68 19.26 19.14
C ASP A 410 11.41 20.08 20.23
N SER A 411 12.51 20.72 19.85
CA SER A 411 13.32 21.56 20.74
C SER A 411 12.57 22.78 21.32
N ASN A 412 11.42 23.12 20.76
CA ASN A 412 10.54 24.20 21.20
C ASN A 412 9.35 23.68 22.05
N ASP A 413 9.37 22.41 22.46
CA ASP A 413 8.30 21.72 23.20
C ASP A 413 6.98 21.54 22.41
N ASN A 414 7.01 21.71 21.09
CA ASN A 414 5.85 21.45 20.25
C ASN A 414 5.74 19.96 19.91
N PRO A 415 4.52 19.39 19.83
CA PRO A 415 4.30 18.03 19.37
C PRO A 415 4.91 17.79 17.98
N LYS A 416 5.76 16.77 17.83
CA LYS A 416 6.26 16.30 16.53
C LYS A 416 5.11 15.73 15.69
N ALA A 417 5.28 15.73 14.36
CA ALA A 417 4.34 15.14 13.42
C ALA A 417 4.50 13.61 13.39
N THR A 418 3.56 12.90 14.01
CA THR A 418 3.56 11.43 14.11
C THR A 418 2.34 10.85 13.38
N TYR A 419 2.19 9.53 13.37
CA TYR A 419 0.95 8.89 12.91
C TYR A 419 -0.25 9.36 13.74
N VAL A 420 -0.10 9.55 15.06
CA VAL A 420 -1.20 9.84 16.00
C VAL A 420 -1.86 11.19 15.72
N ASN A 421 -1.07 12.23 15.42
CA ASN A 421 -1.60 13.58 15.18
C ASN A 421 -1.76 13.95 13.70
N PHE A 422 -1.68 12.96 12.79
CA PHE A 422 -1.69 13.20 11.36
C PHE A 422 -3.01 13.81 10.82
N LEU A 423 -4.16 13.22 11.18
CA LEU A 423 -5.49 13.69 10.74
C LEU A 423 -6.32 14.33 11.85
N ASN A 424 -6.11 13.89 13.10
CA ASN A 424 -7.01 14.22 14.19
C ASN A 424 -6.53 15.46 14.96
N THR A 425 -7.47 16.19 15.54
CA THR A 425 -7.17 17.39 16.34
C THR A 425 -7.77 17.33 17.74
N ASP A 426 -8.52 16.26 18.04
CA ASP A 426 -9.15 16.03 19.33
C ASP A 426 -8.61 14.78 20.04
N LYS A 427 -8.88 14.70 21.33
CA LYS A 427 -8.36 13.62 22.19
C LYS A 427 -8.90 12.24 21.80
N ALA A 428 -10.16 12.15 21.37
CA ALA A 428 -10.76 10.88 20.99
C ALA A 428 -10.09 10.30 19.74
N GLY A 429 -9.86 11.14 18.72
CA GLY A 429 -9.15 10.76 17.51
C GLY A 429 -7.68 10.44 17.77
N TYR A 430 -7.01 11.15 18.69
CA TYR A 430 -5.66 10.78 19.10
C TYR A 430 -5.61 9.40 19.77
N ASN A 431 -6.52 9.14 20.71
CA ASN A 431 -6.60 7.84 21.38
C ASN A 431 -6.86 6.70 20.39
N ALA A 432 -7.76 6.90 19.42
CA ALA A 432 -8.05 5.89 18.40
C ALA A 432 -6.79 5.53 17.58
N ARG A 433 -6.04 6.53 17.11
CA ARG A 433 -4.81 6.29 16.33
C ARG A 433 -3.66 5.74 17.16
N ALA A 434 -3.54 6.16 18.42
CA ALA A 434 -2.58 5.57 19.36
C ALA A 434 -2.88 4.08 19.59
N ASN A 435 -4.16 3.72 19.72
CA ASN A 435 -4.59 2.32 19.79
C ASN A 435 -4.32 1.56 18.49
N GLU A 436 -4.52 2.16 17.32
CA GLU A 436 -4.15 1.52 16.04
C GLU A 436 -2.66 1.15 16.01
N VAL A 437 -1.78 2.03 16.49
CA VAL A 437 -0.34 1.73 16.61
C VAL A 437 -0.09 0.64 17.65
N LYS A 438 -0.74 0.70 18.82
CA LYS A 438 -0.63 -0.32 19.87
C LYS A 438 -1.02 -1.70 19.35
N GLU A 439 -2.15 -1.80 18.66
CA GLU A 439 -2.65 -3.06 18.10
C GLU A 439 -1.78 -3.56 16.93
N ALA A 440 -1.23 -2.66 16.11
CA ALA A 440 -0.27 -3.05 15.08
C ALA A 440 1.01 -3.65 15.68
N ILE A 441 1.49 -3.10 16.80
CA ILE A 441 2.62 -3.66 17.57
C ILE A 441 2.21 -4.98 18.23
N LYS A 442 1.09 -5.06 18.98
CA LYS A 442 0.67 -6.34 19.61
C LYS A 442 0.46 -7.45 18.58
N GLY A 443 -0.23 -7.14 17.48
CA GLY A 443 -0.59 -8.10 16.43
C GLY A 443 0.52 -8.42 15.44
N PHE A 444 1.73 -7.87 15.62
CA PHE A 444 2.81 -8.09 14.68
C PHE A 444 3.33 -9.53 14.72
N ASP A 445 3.37 -10.14 15.90
CA ASP A 445 3.83 -11.50 16.07
C ASP A 445 2.63 -12.45 16.11
N SER A 446 2.49 -13.31 15.10
CA SER A 446 1.41 -14.32 15.10
C SER A 446 1.59 -15.40 16.17
N THR A 447 2.72 -15.37 16.90
CA THR A 447 3.03 -16.21 18.05
C THR A 447 3.00 -15.45 19.37
N TYR A 448 2.37 -14.27 19.42
CA TYR A 448 2.25 -13.46 20.64
C TYR A 448 1.71 -14.26 21.83
N ASP A 449 0.66 -15.06 21.63
CA ASP A 449 0.11 -15.98 22.65
C ASP A 449 1.16 -16.95 23.22
N TYR A 450 2.18 -17.31 22.44
CA TYR A 450 3.25 -18.20 22.90
C TYR A 450 4.22 -17.47 23.81
N ARG A 451 4.46 -16.17 23.55
CA ARG A 451 5.25 -15.32 24.45
C ARG A 451 4.53 -15.14 25.79
N LEU A 452 3.21 -14.96 25.78
CA LEU A 452 2.41 -14.88 27.01
C LEU A 452 2.47 -16.19 27.80
N TYR A 453 2.38 -17.33 27.11
CA TYR A 453 2.53 -18.64 27.76
C TYR A 453 3.90 -18.78 28.41
N GLU A 454 4.99 -18.47 27.70
CA GLU A 454 6.36 -18.58 28.23
C GLU A 454 6.58 -17.61 29.39
N PHE A 455 6.07 -16.38 29.29
CA PHE A 455 6.08 -15.41 30.38
C PHE A 455 5.39 -15.96 31.64
N LEU A 456 4.16 -16.46 31.50
CA LEU A 456 3.44 -17.07 32.63
C LEU A 456 4.13 -18.32 33.15
N TYR A 457 4.64 -19.17 32.26
CA TYR A 457 5.34 -20.38 32.62
C TYR A 457 6.56 -20.05 33.45
N GLU A 458 7.40 -19.11 33.02
CA GLU A 458 8.61 -18.72 33.76
C GLU A 458 8.29 -18.09 35.12
N GLU A 459 7.26 -17.24 35.19
CA GLU A 459 6.79 -16.62 36.45
C GLU A 459 6.23 -17.65 37.44
N ASN A 460 5.60 -18.73 36.95
CA ASN A 460 4.85 -19.68 37.79
C ASN A 460 5.43 -21.10 37.81
N LYS A 461 6.55 -21.38 37.16
CA LYS A 461 7.11 -22.74 37.00
C LYS A 461 7.36 -23.47 38.32
N ALA A 462 7.57 -22.74 39.41
CA ALA A 462 7.76 -23.32 40.75
C ALA A 462 6.47 -23.96 41.31
N ASP A 463 5.31 -23.44 40.89
CA ASP A 463 3.99 -23.85 41.38
C ASP A 463 3.23 -24.74 40.38
N LEU A 464 3.72 -24.84 39.13
CA LEU A 464 3.14 -25.67 38.09
C LEU A 464 3.62 -27.14 38.20
N GLN A 465 2.66 -28.08 38.20
CA GLN A 465 2.93 -29.51 38.10
C GLN A 465 2.44 -30.06 36.76
N PHE A 466 3.37 -30.29 35.84
CA PHE A 466 3.07 -30.92 34.55
C PHE A 466 3.13 -32.45 34.65
N ALA A 467 2.33 -33.11 33.82
CA ALA A 467 2.55 -34.52 33.53
C ALA A 467 3.97 -34.69 32.92
N LYS A 468 4.59 -35.85 33.13
CA LYS A 468 5.95 -36.11 32.70
C LYS A 468 6.15 -35.75 31.21
N ASP A 469 7.16 -34.93 30.93
CA ASP A 469 7.60 -34.47 29.61
C ASP A 469 6.57 -33.58 28.85
N LEU A 470 5.47 -33.15 29.48
CA LEU A 470 4.45 -32.32 28.82
C LEU A 470 4.93 -30.88 28.59
N ASP A 471 5.57 -30.29 29.58
CA ASP A 471 6.23 -28.98 29.51
C ASP A 471 7.21 -28.90 28.33
N THR A 472 8.09 -29.90 28.21
CA THR A 472 9.08 -29.99 27.12
C THR A 472 8.37 -30.07 25.76
N LYS A 473 7.33 -30.91 25.64
CA LYS A 473 6.56 -31.05 24.40
C LYS A 473 5.80 -29.79 24.01
N ILE A 474 5.34 -29.00 24.99
CA ILE A 474 4.70 -27.71 24.73
C ILE A 474 5.74 -26.77 24.11
N ILE A 475 6.91 -26.61 24.73
CA ILE A 475 7.97 -25.74 24.19
C ILE A 475 8.40 -26.17 22.78
N GLU A 476 8.66 -27.47 22.55
CA GLU A 476 8.98 -28.01 21.21
C GLU A 476 7.88 -27.69 20.18
N TYR A 477 6.60 -27.74 20.58
CA TYR A 477 5.48 -27.37 19.73
C TYR A 477 5.51 -25.86 19.40
N LEU A 478 5.72 -24.99 20.39
CA LEU A 478 5.77 -23.54 20.17
C LEU A 478 6.91 -23.15 19.22
N GLU A 479 8.10 -23.74 19.40
CA GLU A 479 9.25 -23.53 18.50
C GLU A 479 8.96 -23.93 17.05
N LYS A 480 8.28 -25.07 16.87
CA LYS A 480 7.88 -25.53 15.54
C LYS A 480 6.84 -24.62 14.89
N GLN A 481 5.89 -24.09 15.67
CA GLN A 481 4.91 -23.14 15.15
C GLN A 481 5.56 -21.80 14.76
N ARG A 482 6.52 -21.30 15.54
CA ARG A 482 7.34 -20.13 15.17
C ARG A 482 8.07 -20.36 13.84
N GLU A 483 8.68 -21.52 13.67
CA GLU A 483 9.36 -21.87 12.42
C GLU A 483 8.40 -21.91 11.23
N ASN A 484 7.24 -22.56 11.40
CA ASN A 484 6.23 -22.62 10.35
C ASN A 484 5.73 -21.22 9.96
N ASN A 485 5.50 -20.34 10.94
CA ASN A 485 5.08 -18.97 10.70
C ASN A 485 6.15 -18.17 9.95
N TYR A 486 7.41 -18.29 10.39
CA TYR A 486 8.56 -17.67 9.73
C TYR A 486 8.67 -18.08 8.26
N VAL A 487 8.68 -19.39 8.01
CA VAL A 487 8.78 -19.95 6.66
C VAL A 487 7.57 -19.57 5.81
N SER A 488 6.36 -19.62 6.36
CA SER A 488 5.13 -19.30 5.64
C SER A 488 5.09 -17.84 5.18
N GLN A 489 5.51 -16.90 6.02
CA GLN A 489 5.57 -15.49 5.64
C GLN A 489 6.63 -15.23 4.57
N THR A 490 7.83 -15.79 4.72
CA THR A 490 8.90 -15.65 3.71
C THR A 490 8.49 -16.22 2.35
N LEU A 491 7.89 -17.42 2.34
CA LEU A 491 7.33 -18.01 1.13
C LEU A 491 6.18 -17.19 0.55
N GLY A 492 5.34 -16.63 1.40
CA GLY A 492 4.27 -15.71 1.02
C GLY A 492 4.82 -14.50 0.26
N MET A 493 5.83 -13.84 0.81
CA MET A 493 6.44 -12.67 0.17
C MET A 493 7.09 -13.01 -1.17
N ASN A 494 7.82 -14.13 -1.24
CA ASN A 494 8.41 -14.60 -2.50
C ASN A 494 7.34 -14.87 -3.57
N ARG A 495 6.23 -15.53 -3.18
CA ARG A 495 5.09 -15.77 -4.09
C ARG A 495 4.40 -14.48 -4.53
N ALA A 496 4.31 -13.49 -3.64
CA ALA A 496 3.72 -12.19 -3.96
C ALA A 496 4.54 -11.48 -5.06
N TRP A 497 5.86 -11.44 -4.91
CA TRP A 497 6.78 -10.89 -5.92
C TRP A 497 6.79 -11.69 -7.21
N GLU A 498 6.85 -13.02 -7.14
CA GLU A 498 6.82 -13.90 -8.31
C GLU A 498 5.58 -13.61 -9.16
N LYS A 499 4.38 -13.65 -8.56
CA LYS A 499 3.12 -13.35 -9.26
C LYS A 499 3.09 -11.94 -9.87
N TYR A 500 3.63 -10.95 -9.15
CA TYR A 500 3.65 -9.58 -9.64
C TYR A 500 4.64 -9.41 -10.79
N LEU A 501 5.83 -9.97 -10.72
CA LEU A 501 6.80 -9.92 -11.81
C LEU A 501 6.32 -10.69 -13.04
N GLU A 502 5.67 -11.85 -12.88
CA GLU A 502 5.00 -12.57 -13.97
C GLU A 502 3.93 -11.70 -14.67
N LEU A 503 3.14 -10.96 -13.90
CA LEU A 503 2.15 -10.01 -14.43
C LEU A 503 2.84 -8.90 -15.26
N LEU A 504 3.96 -8.37 -14.76
CA LEU A 504 4.72 -7.32 -15.43
C LEU A 504 5.42 -7.83 -16.70
N GLU A 505 5.97 -9.06 -16.70
CA GLU A 505 6.51 -9.70 -17.90
C GLU A 505 5.44 -9.86 -18.97
N ALA A 506 4.28 -10.40 -18.59
CA ALA A 506 3.15 -10.58 -19.50
C ALA A 506 2.65 -9.25 -20.06
N GLN A 507 2.65 -8.19 -19.24
CA GLN A 507 2.32 -6.84 -19.69
C GLN A 507 3.36 -6.27 -20.65
N LYS A 508 4.65 -6.37 -20.33
CA LYS A 508 5.75 -5.93 -21.20
C LYS A 508 5.62 -6.59 -22.56
N ASP A 509 5.46 -7.90 -22.59
CA ASP A 509 5.29 -8.67 -23.83
C ASP A 509 4.08 -8.25 -24.65
N ALA A 510 2.93 -8.00 -23.99
CA ALA A 510 1.74 -7.54 -24.68
C ALA A 510 1.90 -6.13 -25.27
N ARG A 511 2.54 -5.22 -24.53
CA ARG A 511 2.72 -3.81 -24.91
C ARG A 511 3.75 -3.64 -26.02
N TYR A 512 4.86 -4.36 -25.95
CA TYR A 512 5.96 -4.30 -26.93
C TYR A 512 5.75 -5.19 -28.16
N ASN A 513 4.61 -5.89 -28.24
CA ASN A 513 4.19 -6.55 -29.47
C ASN A 513 3.60 -5.50 -30.43
N VAL A 514 4.39 -5.11 -31.42
CA VAL A 514 4.06 -4.07 -32.43
C VAL A 514 2.73 -4.31 -33.16
N ASP A 515 2.25 -5.56 -33.24
CA ASP A 515 0.97 -5.87 -33.87
C ASP A 515 -0.24 -5.55 -32.98
N ARG A 516 -0.04 -5.30 -31.68
CA ARG A 516 -1.10 -5.29 -30.65
C ARG A 516 -1.28 -4.00 -29.87
N MET A 517 -0.51 -2.96 -30.15
CA MET A 517 -0.77 -1.63 -29.58
C MET A 517 -1.05 -0.65 -30.73
N VAL A 518 -2.09 0.18 -30.58
CA VAL A 518 -2.38 1.23 -31.56
C VAL A 518 -1.42 2.40 -31.32
N PRO A 519 -0.63 2.84 -32.32
CA PRO A 519 0.26 3.98 -32.19
C PRO A 519 -0.48 5.27 -31.82
N GLU A 520 0.16 6.16 -31.08
CA GLU A 520 -0.44 7.45 -30.74
C GLU A 520 -0.64 8.35 -31.97
N GLY A 521 0.21 8.22 -33.00
CA GLY A 521 0.03 8.91 -34.28
C GLY A 521 -1.32 8.60 -34.95
N CYS A 522 -1.95 7.47 -34.62
CA CYS A 522 -3.31 7.16 -35.07
C CYS A 522 -4.37 8.13 -34.55
N ILE A 523 -4.09 8.89 -33.49
CA ILE A 523 -4.99 9.97 -33.08
C ILE A 523 -5.10 11.04 -34.17
N ILE A 524 -4.00 11.33 -34.87
CA ILE A 524 -3.97 12.32 -35.96
C ILE A 524 -4.77 11.80 -37.15
N ALA A 525 -4.47 10.57 -37.58
CA ALA A 525 -5.23 9.91 -38.66
C ALA A 525 -6.73 9.85 -38.35
N PHE A 526 -7.09 9.58 -37.08
CA PHE A 526 -8.46 9.67 -36.61
C PHE A 526 -9.00 11.08 -36.82
N THR A 527 -8.35 12.11 -36.28
CA THR A 527 -8.87 13.48 -36.34
C THR A 527 -8.95 14.06 -37.74
N ASP A 528 -8.09 13.61 -38.65
CA ASP A 528 -8.04 14.04 -40.05
C ASP A 528 -9.03 13.26 -40.94
N GLY A 529 -9.61 12.17 -40.43
CA GLY A 529 -10.53 11.33 -41.18
C GLY A 529 -9.87 10.45 -42.23
N ASP A 530 -8.57 10.12 -42.06
CA ASP A 530 -7.85 9.26 -42.98
C ASP A 530 -8.24 7.80 -42.75
N THR A 531 -9.15 7.28 -43.56
CA THR A 531 -9.62 5.89 -43.46
C THR A 531 -8.57 4.87 -43.90
N SER A 532 -7.58 5.27 -44.70
CA SER A 532 -6.63 4.33 -45.31
C SER A 532 -5.67 3.72 -44.28
N GLU A 533 -5.34 4.48 -43.24
CA GLU A 533 -4.52 4.00 -42.12
C GLU A 533 -5.24 2.93 -41.28
N TYR A 534 -6.57 2.90 -41.31
CA TYR A 534 -7.39 1.92 -40.60
C TYR A 534 -7.84 0.75 -41.48
N ASP A 535 -7.54 0.75 -42.78
CA ASP A 535 -7.81 -0.39 -43.65
C ASP A 535 -6.78 -1.50 -43.44
N LYS A 536 -7.12 -2.75 -43.79
CA LYS A 536 -6.22 -3.90 -43.62
C LYS A 536 -4.85 -3.65 -44.26
N GLY A 537 -3.82 -3.54 -43.42
CA GLY A 537 -2.44 -3.27 -43.82
C GLY A 537 -1.96 -1.85 -43.58
N GLY A 538 -2.83 -0.93 -43.13
CA GLY A 538 -2.45 0.39 -42.62
C GLY A 538 -1.90 0.32 -41.19
N GLU A 539 -1.20 1.36 -40.74
CA GLU A 539 -0.51 1.36 -39.44
C GLU A 539 -1.50 1.42 -38.26
N CYS A 540 -2.65 2.05 -38.45
CA CYS A 540 -3.72 2.10 -37.45
C CYS A 540 -4.68 0.90 -37.50
N TYR A 541 -4.49 -0.01 -38.46
CA TYR A 541 -5.28 -1.22 -38.57
C TYR A 541 -5.04 -2.14 -37.38
N TYR A 542 -6.05 -2.28 -36.54
CA TYR A 542 -5.99 -3.18 -35.41
C TYR A 542 -6.62 -4.54 -35.77
N GLY A 543 -5.84 -5.42 -36.39
CA GLY A 543 -6.30 -6.73 -36.83
C GLY A 543 -6.53 -7.72 -35.69
N ASN A 544 -7.75 -7.78 -35.13
CA ASN A 544 -8.28 -8.93 -34.40
C ASN A 544 -9.82 -8.84 -34.32
N LYS A 545 -10.49 -9.28 -35.40
CA LYS A 545 -11.71 -10.07 -35.26
C LYS A 545 -11.30 -11.52 -35.03
#